data_AF-A0AAU4U5X3-F1
#
_entry.id   AF-A0AAU4U5X3-F1
#
_cell.length_a   1.000
_cell.length_b   1.000
_cell.length_c   1.000
_cell.angle_alpha   90.00
_cell.angle_beta   90.00
_cell.angle_gamma   90.00
#
_symmetry.space_group_name_H-M   'P 1'
#
loop_
_entity.id
_entity.type
_entity.pdbx_description
1 polymer ?
#
loop_
_entity_poly.entity_id
_entity_poly.type
_entity_poly.pdbx_seq_one_letter_code
_entity_poly.pdbx_strand_id
1 'polypeptide(L)'
;MVAFRLLDAHGGTARLRAAGALLDDPDVRLRVRAAHSVRSWTPAPGAPRESAEVGGRLGRAQHLLGESALRMPMWAAGINR
;
A
#
# COMPACT_ATOMS: atom_id res chain seq x y z
N MET A 1 -12.59 3.41 -13.73
CA MET A 1 -13.35 3.96 -12.58
C MET A 1 -12.65 5.19 -12.03
N VAL A 2 -13.41 6.27 -11.83
CA VAL A 2 -12.94 7.59 -11.35
C VAL A 2 -12.54 7.59 -9.87
N ALA A 3 -13.14 6.73 -9.04
CA ALA A 3 -12.87 6.64 -7.60
C ALA A 3 -11.38 6.38 -7.26
N PHE A 4 -10.66 5.65 -8.11
CA PHE A 4 -9.24 5.36 -7.89
C PHE A 4 -8.32 6.57 -8.11
N ARG A 5 -8.72 7.54 -8.95
CA ARG A 5 -7.92 8.75 -9.22
C ARG A 5 -8.00 9.76 -8.08
N LEU A 6 -9.14 9.82 -7.39
CA LEU A 6 -9.31 10.63 -6.17
C LEU A 6 -8.44 10.11 -5.02
N LEU A 7 -8.31 8.79 -4.89
CA LEU A 7 -7.38 8.16 -3.94
C LEU A 7 -5.91 8.44 -4.27
N ASP A 8 -5.58 8.64 -5.55
CA ASP A 8 -4.24 9.05 -5.99
C ASP A 8 -3.95 10.52 -5.65
N ALA A 9 -4.96 11.38 -5.67
CA ALA A 9 -4.84 12.81 -5.41
C ALA A 9 -4.68 13.16 -3.90
N HIS A 10 -5.12 12.29 -2.98
CA HIS A 10 -5.12 12.55 -1.53
C HIS A 10 -3.93 11.94 -0.75
N GLY A 11 -2.86 11.55 -1.45
CA GLY A 11 -1.61 11.14 -0.81
C GLY A 11 -1.56 9.68 -0.35
N GLY A 12 -0.33 9.15 -0.34
CA GLY A 12 -0.02 7.72 -0.25
C GLY A 12 -0.77 6.94 0.84
N THR A 13 -0.97 7.47 2.05
CA THR A 13 -1.56 6.68 3.15
C THR A 13 -3.02 6.29 2.88
N ALA A 14 -3.81 7.14 2.22
CA ALA A 14 -5.21 6.83 1.88
C ALA A 14 -5.28 5.70 0.83
N ARG A 15 -4.40 5.75 -0.18
CA ARG A 15 -4.26 4.69 -1.19
C ARG A 15 -3.83 3.36 -0.56
N LEU A 16 -2.83 3.39 0.32
CA LEU A 16 -2.40 2.20 1.07
C LEU A 16 -3.52 1.66 1.97
N ARG A 17 -4.33 2.57 2.53
CA ARG A 17 -5.45 2.20 3.40
C ARG A 17 -6.53 1.42 2.66
N ALA A 18 -6.97 1.94 1.52
CA ALA A 18 -7.96 1.28 0.67
C ALA A 18 -7.43 -0.03 0.09
N ALA A 19 -6.18 -0.03 -0.40
CA ALA A 19 -5.57 -1.23 -0.96
C ALA A 19 -5.43 -2.34 0.10
N GLY A 20 -5.00 -2.01 1.33
CA GLY A 20 -4.88 -2.99 2.41
C GLY A 20 -6.19 -3.66 2.80
N ALA A 21 -7.32 -2.96 2.73
CA ALA A 21 -8.64 -3.55 3.01
C ALA A 21 -9.10 -4.53 1.92
N LEU A 22 -8.62 -4.34 0.68
CA LEU A 22 -9.00 -5.14 -0.49
C LEU A 22 -8.09 -6.35 -0.73
N LEU A 23 -7.03 -6.54 0.06
CA LEU A 23 -6.11 -7.68 -0.09
C LEU A 23 -6.74 -9.02 0.32
N ASP A 24 -7.72 -8.98 1.23
CA ASP A 24 -8.47 -10.15 1.71
C ASP A 24 -9.88 -10.23 1.09
N ASP A 25 -10.17 -9.42 0.07
CA ASP A 25 -11.49 -9.38 -0.56
C ASP A 25 -11.78 -10.70 -1.33
N PRO A 26 -13.01 -11.24 -1.26
CA PRO A 26 -13.37 -12.44 -2.03
C PRO A 26 -13.23 -12.26 -3.55
N ASP A 27 -13.35 -11.03 -4.07
CA ASP A 27 -13.15 -10.74 -5.49
C ASP A 27 -11.65 -10.75 -5.85
N VAL A 28 -11.26 -11.74 -6.65
CA VAL A 28 -9.90 -11.91 -7.20
C VAL A 28 -9.43 -10.65 -7.94
N ARG A 29 -10.30 -9.96 -8.69
CA ARG A 29 -9.93 -8.76 -9.45
C ARG A 29 -9.61 -7.60 -8.52
N LEU A 30 -10.34 -7.47 -7.42
CA LEU A 30 -10.08 -6.47 -6.39
C LEU A 30 -8.75 -6.76 -5.69
N ARG A 31 -8.48 -8.02 -5.33
CA ARG A 31 -7.19 -8.43 -4.74
C ARG A 31 -6.00 -8.14 -5.65
N VAL A 32 -6.09 -8.47 -6.94
CA VAL A 32 -5.01 -8.20 -7.91
C VAL A 32 -4.75 -6.69 -8.03
N ARG A 33 -5.82 -5.89 -8.09
CA ARG A 33 -5.71 -4.43 -8.18
C ARG A 33 -5.15 -3.82 -6.90
N ALA A 34 -5.54 -4.34 -5.74
CA ALA A 34 -5.01 -3.95 -4.44
C ALA A 34 -3.51 -4.26 -4.35
N ALA A 35 -3.10 -5.47 -4.72
CA ALA A 35 -1.70 -5.88 -4.76
C ALA A 35 -0.86 -4.95 -5.65
N HIS A 36 -1.35 -4.64 -6.86
CA HIS A 36 -0.67 -3.69 -7.75
C HIS A 36 -0.57 -2.28 -7.11
N SER A 37 -1.61 -1.84 -6.42
CA SER A 37 -1.65 -0.52 -5.77
C SER A 37 -0.69 -0.40 -4.59
N VAL A 38 -0.51 -1.48 -3.82
CA VAL A 38 0.50 -1.55 -2.74
C VAL A 38 1.92 -1.63 -3.31
N ARG A 39 2.15 -2.43 -4.35
CA ARG A 39 3.48 -2.58 -4.99
C ARG A 39 4.01 -1.28 -5.60
N SER A 40 3.10 -0.48 -6.17
CA SER A 40 3.40 0.82 -6.80
C SER A 40 3.32 2.00 -5.82
N TRP A 41 3.10 1.73 -4.53
CA TRP A 41 2.92 2.79 -3.55
C TRP A 41 4.22 3.54 -3.27
N THR A 42 4.11 4.86 -3.18
CA THR A 42 5.16 5.75 -2.69
C THR A 42 4.59 6.70 -1.63
N PRO A 43 5.39 7.14 -0.65
CA PRO A 43 4.96 8.14 0.32
C PRO A 43 4.62 9.46 -0.39
N ALA A 44 3.58 10.15 0.10
CA ALA A 44 3.32 11.51 -0.35
C ALA A 44 4.45 12.46 0.12
N PRO A 45 4.76 13.53 -0.65
CA PRO A 45 5.69 14.56 -0.20
C PRO A 45 5.25 15.14 1.15
N GLY A 46 6.12 15.13 2.16
CA GLY A 46 5.82 15.63 3.51
C GLY A 46 5.06 14.65 4.41
N ALA A 47 4.72 13.44 3.94
CA ALA A 47 4.20 12.40 4.81
C ALA A 47 5.33 11.90 5.75
N PRO A 48 5.03 11.60 7.03
CA PRO A 48 6.02 11.00 7.92
C PRO A 48 6.54 9.70 7.32
N ARG A 49 7.83 9.68 6.93
CA ARG A 49 8.59 8.43 6.78
C ARG A 49 8.50 7.73 8.13
N GLU A 50 8.14 6.44 8.14
CA GLU A 50 7.95 5.63 9.36
C GLU A 50 6.68 5.90 10.19
N SER A 51 5.56 6.28 9.56
CA SER A 51 4.27 6.19 10.24
C SER A 51 3.99 4.74 10.69
N ALA A 52 3.72 4.53 11.98
CA ALA A 52 3.35 3.22 12.51
C ALA A 52 2.14 2.59 11.78
N GLU A 53 1.22 3.42 11.28
CA GLU A 53 0.11 2.95 10.43
C GLU A 53 0.62 2.37 9.10
N VAL A 54 1.54 3.08 8.44
CA VAL A 54 2.14 2.63 7.17
C VAL A 54 2.91 1.34 7.37
N GLY A 55 3.71 1.26 8.45
CA GLY A 55 4.45 0.05 8.80
C GLY A 55 3.55 -1.16 9.08
N GLY A 56 2.49 -0.98 9.87
CA GLY A 56 1.54 -2.06 10.16
C GLY A 56 0.78 -2.56 8.93
N ARG A 57 0.47 -1.67 7.97
CA ARG A 57 -0.18 -2.06 6.70
C ARG A 57 0.78 -2.77 5.75
N LEU A 58 2.01 -2.25 5.60
CA LEU A 58 3.01 -2.89 4.76
C LEU A 58 3.42 -4.25 5.32
N GLY A 59 3.53 -4.40 6.65
CA GLY A 59 3.78 -5.69 7.30
C GLY A 59 2.68 -6.72 7.04
N ARG A 60 1.40 -6.33 7.14
CA ARG A 60 0.29 -7.22 6.77
C ARG A 60 0.28 -7.57 5.28
N ALA A 61 0.50 -6.58 4.41
CA ALA A 61 0.60 -6.82 2.98
C ALA A 61 1.79 -7.76 2.66
N GLN A 62 2.88 -7.70 3.43
CA GLN A 62 4.06 -8.57 3.25
C GLN A 62 3.70 -10.02 3.50
N HIS A 63 2.90 -10.27 4.54
CA HIS A 63 2.41 -11.60 4.86
C HIS A 63 1.52 -12.18 3.75
N LEU A 64 0.70 -11.33 3.12
CA LEU A 64 -0.25 -11.75 2.07
C LEU A 64 0.35 -11.84 0.66
N LEU A 65 1.32 -10.97 0.34
CA LEU A 65 1.88 -10.84 -1.01
C LEU A 65 3.30 -11.38 -1.15
N GLY A 66 3.94 -11.73 -0.04
CA GLY A 66 5.35 -12.10 0.02
C GLY A 66 6.28 -10.89 0.14
N GLU A 67 7.43 -11.13 0.75
CA GLU A 67 8.43 -10.10 1.06
C GLU A 67 9.02 -9.42 -0.17
N SER A 68 9.34 -10.19 -1.20
CA SER A 68 9.93 -9.69 -2.45
C SER A 68 8.99 -8.74 -3.21
N ALA A 69 7.68 -8.82 -2.99
CA ALA A 69 6.71 -7.90 -3.59
C ALA A 69 6.71 -6.50 -2.94
N LEU A 70 7.23 -6.34 -1.72
CA LEU A 70 7.14 -5.09 -0.96
C LEU A 70 8.47 -4.40 -0.65
N ARG A 71 9.59 -4.90 -1.20
CA ARG A 71 10.92 -4.32 -0.97
C ARG A 71 11.01 -2.83 -1.31
N MET A 72 10.37 -2.41 -2.41
CA MET A 72 10.36 -1.00 -2.85
C MET A 72 9.44 -0.10 -1.98
N PRO A 73 8.18 -0.46 -1.71
CA PRO A 73 7.33 0.27 -0.77
C PRO A 73 7.93 0.41 0.65
N MET A 74 8.55 -0.65 1.17
CA MET A 74 9.18 -0.63 2.50
C MET A 74 10.37 0.33 2.55
N TRP A 75 11.26 0.27 1.56
CA TRP A 75 12.37 1.23 1.43
C TRP A 75 11.87 2.68 1.31
N ALA A 76 10.83 2.92 0.49
CA ALA A 76 10.27 4.25 0.32
C ALA A 76 9.67 4.80 1.64
N ALA A 77 9.09 3.93 2.46
CA ALA A 77 8.58 4.25 3.79
C ALA A 77 9.68 4.50 4.84
N GLY A 78 10.97 4.28 4.52
CA GLY A 78 12.07 4.31 5.49
C GLY A 78 12.18 3.04 6.33
N ILE A 79 11.39 2.02 6.03
CA ILE A 79 11.36 0.75 6.75
C ILE A 79 12.41 -0.15 6.10
N ASN A 80 13.65 -0.07 6.59
CA ASN A 80 14.72 -0.97 6.20
C ASN A 80 15.06 -1.81 7.43
N ARG A 81 14.65 -3.08 7.44
CA ARG A 81 15.00 -4.04 8.49
C ARG A 81 16.05 -5.00 7.97
#